data_AF-A0A4R0S3W6-F1
#
_entry.id   AF-A0A4R0S3W6-F1
#
_cell.length_a   1.000
_cell.length_b   1.000
_cell.length_c   1.000
_cell.angle_alpha   90.00
_cell.angle_beta   90.00
_cell.angle_gamma   90.00
#
_symmetry.space_group_name_H-M   'P 1'
#
loop_
_entity.id
_entity.type
_entity.pdbx_description
1 polymer ?
#
loop_
_entity_poly.entity_id
_entity_poly.type
_entity_poly.pdbx_seq_one_letter_code
_entity_poly.pdbx_strand_id
1 'polypeptide(L)'
;MMSERVLWLRLCVTGPTPECGEIVGLRIVDRQAHRTVFDAFFHPVREDGWKSVPAGGTYVDLSNRLPLSIYVEGIERILSGATLLRGEHVARDIRFLRAAGVHLEDQVVERSVTAEHHKRLASGIAVPTRTGNQACRPIPVG
;
A
#
# COMPACT_ATOMS: atom_id res chain seq x y z
N MET A 1 15.36 19.00 -16.21
CA MET A 1 13.97 19.03 -15.68
C MET A 1 13.64 17.59 -15.29
N MET A 2 13.46 17.27 -14.00
CA MET A 2 13.10 15.91 -13.63
C MET A 2 11.68 15.64 -14.16
N SER A 3 11.55 14.65 -15.04
CA SER A 3 10.23 14.22 -15.53
C SER A 3 9.45 13.68 -14.34
N GLU A 4 8.23 14.17 -14.13
CA GLU A 4 7.35 13.68 -13.08
C GLU A 4 7.15 12.18 -13.30
N ARG A 5 7.42 11.34 -12.30
CA ARG A 5 7.16 9.90 -12.35
C ARG A 5 6.11 9.55 -11.30
N VAL A 6 4.90 9.27 -11.75
CA VAL A 6 3.76 9.00 -10.87
C VAL A 6 3.52 7.50 -10.76
N LEU A 7 3.68 6.95 -9.56
CA LEU A 7 3.40 5.54 -9.29
C LEU A 7 2.08 5.37 -8.56
N TRP A 8 1.25 4.45 -9.05
CA TRP A 8 -0.03 4.11 -8.45
C TRP A 8 0.10 2.86 -7.59
N LEU A 9 -0.24 2.99 -6.32
CA LEU A 9 -0.19 1.95 -5.30
C LEU A 9 -1.57 1.34 -5.07
N ARG A 10 -1.57 0.04 -4.82
CA ARG A 10 -2.70 -0.68 -4.24
C ARG A 10 -2.16 -1.74 -3.30
N LEU A 11 -2.49 -1.62 -2.02
CA LEU A 11 -2.14 -2.62 -1.01
C LEU A 11 -3.35 -3.44 -0.58
N CYS A 12 -3.09 -4.73 -0.34
CA CYS A 12 -3.94 -5.63 0.42
C CYS A 12 -3.30 -5.79 1.80
N VAL A 13 -4.07 -5.53 2.85
CA VAL A 13 -3.61 -5.54 4.24
C VAL A 13 -4.57 -6.33 5.13
N THR A 14 -4.05 -6.92 6.20
CA THR A 14 -4.84 -7.74 7.14
C THR A 14 -5.57 -6.92 8.21
N GLY A 15 -5.18 -5.66 8.41
CA GLY A 15 -5.73 -4.76 9.41
C GLY A 15 -5.85 -3.31 8.93
N PRO A 16 -6.49 -2.41 9.69
CA PRO A 16 -6.69 -1.01 9.29
C PRO A 16 -5.42 -0.15 9.42
N THR A 17 -4.48 -0.56 10.27
CA THR A 17 -3.25 0.18 10.60
C THR A 17 -2.07 -0.78 10.70
N PRO A 18 -0.83 -0.29 10.56
CA PRO A 18 0.36 -1.14 10.59
C PRO A 18 0.64 -1.79 11.96
N GLU A 19 0.09 -1.25 13.04
CA GLU A 19 0.24 -1.79 14.38
C GLU A 19 -0.53 -3.11 14.54
N CYS A 20 -1.64 -3.29 13.82
CA CYS A 20 -2.53 -4.45 13.93
C CYS A 20 -2.80 -5.15 12.60
N GLY A 21 -1.95 -4.93 11.61
CA GLY A 21 -1.98 -5.66 10.36
C GLY A 21 -0.64 -5.60 9.65
N GLU A 22 -0.54 -6.35 8.57
CA GLU A 22 0.61 -6.36 7.68
C GLU A 22 0.18 -6.37 6.21
N ILE A 23 1.14 -6.15 5.32
CA ILE A 23 0.89 -6.16 3.88
C ILE A 23 0.95 -7.61 3.39
N VAL A 24 -0.15 -8.07 2.80
CA VAL A 24 -0.26 -9.40 2.17
C VAL A 24 -0.35 -9.34 0.65
N GLY A 25 -0.47 -8.14 0.08
CA GLY A 25 -0.33 -7.92 -1.36
C GLY A 25 0.01 -6.48 -1.69
N LEU A 26 0.80 -6.31 -2.75
CA LEU A 26 1.23 -5.00 -3.24
C LEU A 26 1.24 -5.01 -4.76
N ARG A 27 0.56 -4.01 -5.33
CA ARG A 27 0.66 -3.67 -6.74
C ARG A 27 1.14 -2.24 -6.92
N ILE A 28 2.13 -2.07 -7.78
CA ILE A 28 2.69 -0.78 -8.20
C ILE A 28 2.55 -0.67 -9.72
N VAL A 29 1.84 0.36 -10.18
CA VAL A 29 1.64 0.64 -11.59
C VAL A 29 2.28 1.98 -11.95
N ASP A 30 3.14 1.97 -12.95
CA ASP A 30 3.64 3.19 -13.58
C ASP A 30 2.61 3.63 -14.63
N ARG A 31 1.83 4.66 -14.31
CA ARG A 31 0.71 5.08 -15.17
C ARG A 31 1.18 5.81 -16.42
N GLN A 32 2.35 6.44 -16.38
CA GLN A 32 2.90 7.14 -17.54
C GLN A 32 3.51 6.15 -18.52
N ALA A 33 4.16 5.10 -18.02
CA ALA A 33 4.66 4.00 -18.83
C ALA A 33 3.59 2.93 -19.15
N HIS A 34 2.35 3.12 -18.70
CA HIS A 34 1.22 2.18 -18.88
C HIS A 34 1.55 0.72 -18.52
N ARG A 35 2.34 0.49 -17.47
CA ARG A 35 2.77 -0.86 -17.08
C ARG A 35 2.73 -1.08 -15.57
N THR A 36 2.44 -2.32 -15.20
CA THR A 36 2.68 -2.81 -13.84
C THR A 36 4.19 -3.00 -13.67
N VAL A 37 4.77 -2.36 -12.64
CA VAL A 37 6.20 -2.48 -12.32
C VAL A 37 6.44 -3.42 -11.13
N PHE A 38 5.41 -3.70 -10.35
CA PHE A 38 5.44 -4.68 -9.27
C PHE A 38 4.03 -5.22 -9.02
N ASP A 39 3.87 -6.53 -8.86
CA ASP A 39 2.61 -7.17 -8.49
C ASP A 39 2.91 -8.50 -7.77
N ALA A 40 2.69 -8.53 -6.47
CA ALA A 40 2.97 -9.71 -5.66
C ALA A 40 2.04 -9.82 -4.45
N PHE A 41 1.86 -11.07 -4.03
CA PHE A 41 1.26 -11.44 -2.74
C PHE A 41 2.32 -12.05 -1.84
N PHE A 42 2.18 -11.85 -0.53
CA PHE A 42 3.17 -12.20 0.47
C PHE A 42 2.58 -13.11 1.53
N HIS A 43 3.45 -13.94 2.11
CA HIS A 43 3.08 -14.71 3.29
C HIS A 43 3.08 -13.80 4.52
N PRO A 44 1.98 -13.74 5.29
CA PRO A 44 1.91 -12.97 6.53
C PRO A 44 2.78 -13.62 7.60
N VAL A 45 3.60 -12.83 8.31
CA VAL A 45 4.49 -13.35 9.35
C VAL A 45 3.90 -13.15 10.74
N ARG A 46 3.11 -12.10 10.94
CA ARG A 46 2.49 -11.74 12.22
C ARG A 46 1.06 -12.29 12.32
N GLU A 47 0.37 -12.36 11.19
CA GLU A 47 -1.04 -12.71 11.07
C GLU A 47 -1.23 -14.05 10.33
N ASP A 48 -0.59 -15.12 10.81
CA ASP A 48 -0.55 -16.48 10.19
C ASP A 48 -1.94 -17.13 9.97
N GLY A 49 -3.00 -16.55 10.56
CA GLY A 49 -4.39 -16.92 10.26
C GLY A 49 -4.83 -16.58 8.82
N TRP A 50 -4.14 -15.65 8.15
CA TRP A 50 -4.49 -15.19 6.80
C TRP A 50 -3.86 -16.08 5.72
N LYS A 51 -4.54 -17.20 5.43
CA LYS A 51 -4.06 -18.18 4.43
C LYS A 51 -4.42 -17.81 2.99
N SER A 52 -5.47 -17.01 2.79
CA SER A 52 -5.87 -16.57 1.47
C SER A 52 -6.53 -15.19 1.48
N VAL A 53 -6.51 -14.51 0.33
CA VAL A 53 -7.16 -13.22 0.14
C VAL A 53 -7.94 -13.18 -1.17
N PRO A 54 -9.10 -12.51 -1.21
CA PRO A 54 -9.82 -12.31 -2.46
C PRO A 54 -9.05 -11.36 -3.39
N ALA A 55 -8.82 -11.78 -4.62
CA ALA A 55 -8.21 -10.97 -5.66
C ALA A 55 -8.76 -11.34 -7.05
N GLY A 56 -9.34 -10.37 -7.75
CA GLY A 56 -9.77 -10.56 -9.15
C GLY A 56 -10.85 -11.63 -9.35
N GLY A 57 -11.76 -11.80 -8.38
CA GLY A 57 -12.84 -12.80 -8.45
C GLY A 57 -12.42 -14.21 -8.06
N THR A 58 -11.18 -14.40 -7.60
CA THR A 58 -10.69 -15.67 -7.02
C THR A 58 -10.05 -15.42 -5.65
N TYR A 59 -9.66 -16.50 -4.97
CA TYR A 59 -8.83 -16.44 -3.77
C TYR A 59 -7.39 -16.78 -4.13
N VAL A 60 -6.45 -15.96 -3.63
CA VAL A 60 -5.01 -16.22 -3.76
C VAL A 60 -4.53 -16.85 -2.47
N ASP A 61 -3.93 -18.04 -2.57
CA ASP A 61 -3.24 -18.71 -1.46
C ASP A 61 -1.91 -18.01 -1.14
N LEU A 62 -1.72 -17.73 0.15
CA LEU A 62 -0.57 -17.06 0.74
C LEU A 62 0.40 -18.04 1.42
N SER A 63 0.00 -19.29 1.63
CA SER A 63 0.72 -20.28 2.45
C SER A 63 2.14 -20.55 1.93
N ASN A 64 2.33 -20.59 0.62
CA ASN A 64 3.62 -20.88 -0.03
C ASN A 64 4.33 -19.63 -0.58
N ARG A 65 3.90 -18.43 -0.17
CA ARG A 65 4.50 -17.17 -0.64
C ARG A 65 5.73 -16.82 0.19
N LEU A 66 6.59 -15.97 -0.36
CA LEU A 66 7.69 -15.40 0.40
C LEU A 66 7.18 -14.23 1.26
N PRO A 67 7.77 -13.98 2.43
CA PRO A 67 7.42 -12.82 3.25
C PRO A 67 7.86 -11.52 2.55
N LEU A 68 7.16 -10.43 2.86
CA LEU A 68 7.43 -9.10 2.30
C LEU A 68 8.89 -8.66 2.47
N SER A 69 9.53 -9.05 3.57
CA SER A 69 10.91 -8.66 3.91
C SER A 69 11.92 -8.96 2.79
N ILE A 70 11.68 -10.01 1.99
CA ILE A 70 12.52 -10.38 0.84
C ILE A 70 12.45 -9.33 -0.28
N TYR A 71 11.38 -8.55 -0.35
CA TYR A 71 11.11 -7.61 -1.42
C TYR A 71 11.36 -6.15 -1.05
N VAL A 72 11.65 -5.84 0.23
CA VAL A 72 11.74 -4.45 0.72
C VAL A 72 12.71 -3.62 -0.11
N GLU A 73 13.94 -4.08 -0.31
CA GLU A 73 14.96 -3.35 -1.10
C GLU A 73 14.51 -3.13 -2.55
N GLY A 74 13.88 -4.14 -3.17
CA GLY A 74 13.36 -4.04 -4.53
C GLY A 74 12.22 -3.03 -4.65
N ILE A 75 11.31 -3.03 -3.67
CA ILE A 75 10.19 -2.09 -3.58
C ILE A 75 10.73 -0.66 -3.38
N GLU A 76 11.65 -0.46 -2.43
CA GLU A 76 12.31 0.83 -2.21
C GLU A 76 12.95 1.36 -3.48
N ARG A 77 13.71 0.53 -4.19
CA ARG A 77 14.34 0.91 -5.46
C ARG A 77 13.32 1.36 -6.50
N ILE A 78 12.19 0.66 -6.62
CA ILE A 78 11.11 1.05 -7.56
C ILE A 78 10.53 2.41 -7.16
N LEU A 79 10.23 2.60 -5.87
CA LEU A 79 9.57 3.79 -5.33
C LEU A 79 10.49 5.01 -5.26
N SER A 80 11.81 4.82 -5.11
CA SER A 80 12.81 5.90 -5.11
C SER A 80 12.80 6.74 -6.39
N GLY A 81 12.36 6.14 -7.50
CA GLY A 81 12.23 6.87 -8.77
C GLY A 81 10.94 7.69 -8.87
N ALA A 82 10.03 7.63 -7.90
CA ALA A 82 8.75 8.32 -7.97
C ALA A 82 8.85 9.77 -7.48
N THR A 83 8.23 10.70 -8.21
CA THR A 83 8.04 12.08 -7.74
C THR A 83 6.72 12.23 -6.99
N LEU A 84 5.79 11.30 -7.20
CA LEU A 84 4.46 11.30 -6.59
C LEU A 84 3.90 9.87 -6.50
N LEU A 85 3.33 9.55 -5.36
CA LEU A 85 2.60 8.32 -5.12
C LEU A 85 1.10 8.61 -5.14
N ARG A 86 0.33 7.74 -5.79
CA ARG A 86 -1.13 7.83 -5.89
C ARG A 86 -1.76 6.50 -5.53
N GLY A 87 -3.02 6.52 -5.16
CA GLY A 87 -3.76 5.33 -4.76
C GLY A 87 -5.12 5.73 -4.21
N GLU A 88 -5.98 4.74 -3.98
CA GLU A 88 -7.28 4.96 -3.32
C GLU A 88 -7.10 5.31 -1.84
N HIS A 89 -6.07 4.75 -1.20
CA HIS A 89 -5.75 4.93 0.21
C HIS A 89 -4.26 5.25 0.42
N VAL A 90 -3.68 6.11 -0.41
CA VAL A 90 -2.21 6.29 -0.45
C VAL A 90 -1.61 6.69 0.90
N ALA A 91 -2.29 7.51 1.70
CA ALA A 91 -1.83 7.83 3.06
C ALA A 91 -1.81 6.63 4.02
N ARG A 92 -2.75 5.68 3.89
CA ARG A 92 -2.71 4.40 4.64
C ARG A 92 -1.58 3.53 4.10
N ASP A 93 -1.49 3.41 2.79
CA ASP A 93 -0.56 2.50 2.13
C ASP A 93 0.91 2.91 2.40
N ILE A 94 1.22 4.20 2.40
CA ILE A 94 2.54 4.74 2.81
C ILE A 94 2.88 4.36 4.25
N ARG A 95 1.91 4.44 5.18
CA ARG A 95 2.15 4.06 6.59
C ARG A 95 2.52 2.60 6.72
N PHE A 96 1.81 1.71 6.00
CA PHE A 96 2.15 0.28 5.96
C PHE A 96 3.53 0.03 5.36
N LEU A 97 3.86 0.68 4.23
CA LEU A 97 5.17 0.54 3.60
C LEU A 97 6.30 0.97 4.55
N ARG A 98 6.17 2.13 5.20
CA ARG A 98 7.15 2.60 6.19
C ARG A 98 7.29 1.66 7.38
N ALA A 99 6.17 1.18 7.92
CA ALA A 99 6.19 0.22 9.03
C ALA A 99 6.79 -1.14 8.65
N ALA A 100 6.67 -1.53 7.37
CA ALA A 100 7.33 -2.71 6.82
C ALA A 100 8.83 -2.51 6.53
N GLY A 101 9.37 -1.32 6.80
CA GLY A 101 10.78 -1.00 6.60
C GLY A 101 11.11 -0.37 5.25
N VAL A 102 10.12 -0.07 4.40
CA VAL A 102 10.34 0.60 3.11
C VAL A 102 10.61 2.09 3.34
N HIS A 103 11.82 2.53 3.04
CA HIS A 103 12.21 3.92 3.06
C HIS A 103 11.57 4.71 1.91
N LEU A 104 10.94 5.83 2.25
CA LEU A 104 10.30 6.75 1.32
C LEU A 104 10.69 8.17 1.67
N GLU A 105 11.19 8.92 0.70
CA GLU A 105 11.56 10.33 0.87
C GLU A 105 10.39 11.15 1.41
N ASP A 106 10.64 11.92 2.47
CA ASP A 106 9.60 12.71 3.15
C ASP A 106 8.92 13.70 2.20
N GLN A 107 9.69 14.31 1.29
CA GLN A 107 9.14 15.24 0.31
C GLN A 107 8.16 14.55 -0.65
N VAL A 108 8.40 13.29 -1.04
CA VAL A 108 7.48 12.53 -1.90
C VAL A 108 6.23 12.15 -1.11
N VAL A 109 6.39 11.74 0.15
CA VAL A 109 5.27 11.40 1.04
C VAL A 109 4.36 12.60 1.27
N GLU A 110 4.91 13.75 1.65
CA GLU A 110 4.15 14.97 1.89
C GLU A 110 3.35 15.41 0.67
N ARG A 111 4.00 15.44 -0.51
CA ARG A 111 3.34 15.75 -1.79
C ARG A 111 2.20 14.78 -2.08
N SER A 112 2.43 13.48 -1.88
CA SER A 112 1.45 12.43 -2.16
C SER A 112 0.22 12.51 -1.26
N VAL A 113 0.43 12.70 0.05
CA VAL A 113 -0.64 12.80 1.04
C VAL A 113 -1.45 14.08 0.85
N THR A 114 -0.78 15.22 0.66
CA THR A 114 -1.44 16.51 0.39
C THR A 114 -2.29 16.42 -0.88
N ALA A 115 -1.74 15.82 -1.93
CA ALA A 115 -2.46 15.71 -3.19
C ALA A 115 -3.61 14.69 -3.15
N GLU A 116 -3.56 13.66 -2.29
CA GLU A 116 -4.73 12.80 -2.00
C GLU A 116 -5.81 13.59 -1.24
N HIS A 117 -5.40 14.33 -0.21
CA HIS A 117 -6.27 15.15 0.61
C HIS A 117 -7.07 16.16 -0.22
N HIS A 118 -6.38 16.93 -1.07
CA HIS A 118 -7.03 17.87 -1.99
C HIS A 118 -8.01 17.18 -2.94
N LYS A 119 -7.67 16.01 -3.48
CA LYS A 119 -8.58 15.23 -4.34
C LYS A 119 -9.85 14.83 -3.59
N ARG A 120 -9.73 14.33 -2.36
CA ARG A 120 -10.88 13.91 -1.53
C ARG A 120 -11.79 15.09 -1.21
N LEU A 121 -11.22 16.23 -0.80
CA LEU A 121 -11.97 17.47 -0.57
C LEU A 121 -12.74 17.91 -1.82
N ALA A 122 -12.08 17.94 -2.98
CA ALA A 122 -12.71 18.28 -4.25
C ALA A 122 -13.82 17.30 -4.67
N SER A 123 -13.77 16.05 -4.19
CA SER A 123 -14.76 15.03 -4.48
C SER A 123 -15.88 14.94 -3.43
N GLY A 124 -15.89 15.82 -2.43
CA GLY A 124 -16.86 15.78 -1.33
C GLY A 124 -16.74 14.54 -0.43
N ILE A 125 -15.62 13.81 -0.50
CA ILE A 125 -15.38 12.62 0.31
C ILE A 125 -14.90 13.07 1.68
N ALA A 126 -15.57 12.61 2.74
CA ALA A 126 -15.15 12.86 4.11
C ALA A 126 -13.67 12.48 4.29
N VAL A 127 -12.85 13.46 4.66
CA VAL A 127 -11.46 13.22 5.03
C VAL A 127 -11.43 12.87 6.52
N PRO A 128 -10.97 11.67 6.91
CA PRO A 128 -10.82 11.35 8.32
C PRO A 128 -9.80 12.28 8.96
N THR A 129 -10.21 13.08 9.95
CA THR A 129 -9.35 14.02 10.68
C THR A 129 -8.41 13.32 11.69
N ARG A 130 -8.73 12.09 12.08
CA ARG A 130 -7.86 11.16 12.82
C ARG A 130 -8.28 9.73 12.50
N THR A 131 -7.37 8.91 11.97
CA THR A 131 -7.57 7.45 12.01
C THR A 131 -7.29 7.02 13.45
N GLY A 132 -8.30 7.06 14.32
CA GLY A 132 -8.19 6.47 15.65
C GLY A 132 -7.94 4.97 15.52
N ASN A 133 -7.12 4.41 16.41
CA ASN A 133 -6.69 3.00 16.51
C ASN A 133 -7.82 1.96 16.73
N GLN A 134 -9.08 2.31 16.44
CA GLN A 134 -10.26 1.58 16.94
C GLN A 134 -10.75 0.41 16.07
N ALA A 135 -10.11 0.08 14.95
CA ALA A 135 -10.63 -0.95 14.05
C ALA A 135 -9.67 -2.14 13.83
N CYS A 136 -8.82 -2.48 14.79
CA CYS A 136 -7.89 -3.62 14.68
C CYS A 136 -8.56 -5.00 14.67
N ARG A 137 -9.86 -5.06 14.35
CA ARG A 137 -10.56 -6.33 14.13
C ARG A 137 -10.31 -6.78 12.69
N PRO A 138 -10.07 -8.07 12.46
CA PRO A 138 -10.10 -8.63 11.12
C PRO A 138 -11.41 -8.23 10.45
N ILE A 139 -11.35 -7.71 9.21
CA ILE A 139 -12.56 -7.60 8.40
C ILE A 139 -13.04 -9.03 8.19
N PRO A 140 -14.24 -9.42 8.68
CA PRO A 140 -14.73 -10.77 8.49
C PRO A 140 -14.86 -11.03 7.00
N VAL A 141 -14.18 -12.08 6.52
CA VAL A 141 -14.51 -12.70 5.25
C VAL A 141 -15.78 -13.51 5.46
N GLY A 142 -16.91 -12.91 5.09
CA GLY A 142 -18.21 -13.56 4.93
C GLY A 142 -18.64 -13.45 3.48
#